data_AF-A0A221UV69-F1
#
_entry.id   AF-A0A221UV69-F1
#
_cell.length_a   1.000
_cell.length_b   1.000
_cell.length_c   1.000
_cell.angle_alpha   90.00
_cell.angle_beta   90.00
_cell.angle_gamma   90.00
#
_symmetry.space_group_name_H-M   'P 1'
#
loop_
_entity.id
_entity.type
_entity.pdbx_description
1 polymer ?
#
loop_
_entity_poly.entity_id
_entity_poly.type
_entity_poly.pdbx_seq_one_letter_code
_entity_poly.pdbx_strand_id
1 'polypeptide(L)'
;MALFTPLKINPVSIVTDFGIAELKTLLEGKEKSFFLRWISDNQFMISLNFSIGTNHAFDINNDAKSAIIAYGTISKLSENKTDIVLETKFKYGLILILVIPLIMLILELTTDLGIPLPFYFVFPLVFILVLLFFRSEEKRLIRDFREYLNSEKNNTLQQHL
;
A
#
# COMPACT_ATOMS: atom_id res chain seq x y z
N MET A 1 18.99 12.98 8.54
CA MET A 1 17.56 13.23 8.26
C MET A 1 16.95 12.32 7.17
N ALA A 2 17.68 11.36 6.57
CA ALA A 2 17.20 10.55 5.44
C ALA A 2 16.52 9.20 5.80
N LEU A 3 16.58 8.78 7.07
CA LEU A 3 16.08 7.47 7.53
C LEU A 3 14.55 7.36 7.52
N PHE A 4 13.85 8.50 7.57
CA PHE A 4 12.38 8.57 7.56
C PHE A 4 11.80 9.12 6.25
N THR A 5 12.63 9.58 5.31
CA THR A 5 12.21 9.84 3.91
C THR A 5 11.48 8.64 3.31
N PRO A 6 11.84 7.39 3.70
CA PRO A 6 11.11 6.22 3.30
C PRO A 6 9.62 6.17 3.67
N LEU A 7 9.25 6.89 4.72
CA LEU A 7 7.96 6.84 5.40
C LEU A 7 7.00 7.94 4.94
N LYS A 8 7.46 8.86 4.08
CA LYS A 8 6.63 9.94 3.56
C LYS A 8 5.59 9.36 2.60
N ILE A 9 4.32 9.62 2.90
CA ILE A 9 3.20 9.34 1.99
C ILE A 9 3.40 10.22 0.75
N ASN A 10 3.55 9.59 -0.41
CA ASN A 10 3.64 10.30 -1.68
C ASN A 10 2.38 9.99 -2.48
N PRO A 11 1.43 10.94 -2.59
CA PRO A 11 0.26 10.74 -3.42
C PRO A 11 0.69 10.51 -4.87
N VAL A 12 0.08 9.52 -5.52
CA VAL A 12 0.29 9.22 -6.93
C VAL A 12 -0.99 9.59 -7.68
N SER A 13 -0.91 10.63 -8.51
CA SER A 13 -1.99 10.99 -9.43
C SER A 13 -1.90 10.15 -10.72
N ILE A 14 -3.06 9.67 -11.16
CA ILE A 14 -3.25 8.92 -12.40
C ILE A 14 -4.43 9.55 -13.13
N VAL A 15 -4.15 10.15 -14.29
CA VAL A 15 -5.18 10.72 -15.16
C VAL A 15 -5.68 9.66 -16.13
N THR A 16 -6.99 9.53 -16.26
CA THR A 16 -7.65 8.61 -17.20
C THR A 16 -8.52 9.38 -18.19
N ASP A 17 -8.71 8.79 -19.37
CA ASP A 17 -9.61 9.30 -20.42
C ASP A 17 -11.03 8.73 -20.29
N PHE A 18 -11.43 8.33 -19.07
CA PHE A 18 -12.75 7.82 -18.77
C PHE A 18 -13.54 8.84 -17.94
N GLY A 19 -14.84 8.95 -18.20
CA GLY A 19 -15.75 9.65 -17.29
C GLY A 19 -15.89 8.90 -15.97
N ILE A 20 -16.33 9.57 -14.89
CA ILE A 20 -16.45 8.93 -13.56
C ILE A 20 -17.38 7.70 -13.59
N ALA A 21 -18.50 7.77 -14.30
CA ALA A 21 -19.46 6.67 -14.40
C ALA A 21 -18.84 5.45 -15.10
N GLU A 22 -18.16 5.67 -16.21
CA GLU A 22 -17.44 4.64 -16.97
C GLU A 22 -16.32 4.02 -16.15
N LEU A 23 -15.51 4.86 -15.48
CA LEU A 23 -14.46 4.43 -14.59
C LEU A 23 -14.99 3.54 -13.46
N LYS A 24 -16.15 3.87 -12.87
CA LYS A 24 -16.78 3.03 -11.84
C LYS A 24 -17.14 1.65 -12.39
N THR A 25 -17.78 1.59 -13.56
CA THR A 25 -18.16 0.32 -14.20
C THR A 25 -16.92 -0.53 -14.52
N LEU A 26 -15.85 0.07 -15.04
CA LEU A 26 -14.57 -0.62 -15.25
C LEU A 26 -14.03 -1.16 -13.92
N LEU A 27 -13.96 -0.31 -12.89
CA LEU A 27 -13.50 -0.68 -11.55
C LEU A 27 -14.42 -1.64 -10.79
N GLU A 28 -15.56 -2.03 -11.34
CA GLU A 28 -16.42 -3.11 -10.82
C GLU A 28 -16.18 -4.47 -11.50
N GLY A 29 -15.35 -4.51 -12.57
CA GLY A 29 -14.98 -5.73 -13.29
C GLY A 29 -14.42 -6.85 -12.40
N LYS A 30 -14.65 -8.11 -12.75
CA LYS A 30 -14.32 -9.25 -11.87
C LYS A 30 -12.86 -9.70 -11.91
N GLU A 31 -12.15 -9.45 -13.02
CA GLU A 31 -10.77 -9.89 -13.20
C GLU A 31 -9.79 -8.78 -12.82
N LYS A 32 -9.28 -8.83 -11.58
CA LYS A 32 -8.30 -7.87 -11.06
C LYS A 32 -7.22 -8.57 -10.24
N SER A 33 -5.98 -8.16 -10.43
CA SER A 33 -4.84 -8.58 -9.61
C SER A 33 -4.86 -7.98 -8.20
N PHE A 34 -5.73 -7.00 -7.95
CA PHE A 34 -5.93 -6.34 -6.67
C PHE A 34 -7.39 -6.42 -6.22
N PHE A 35 -7.61 -6.30 -4.91
CA PHE A 35 -8.93 -6.13 -4.32
C PHE A 35 -9.31 -4.65 -4.37
N LEU A 36 -10.58 -4.36 -4.66
CA LEU A 36 -11.15 -3.01 -4.65
C LEU A 36 -12.40 -3.00 -3.77
N ARG A 37 -12.55 -1.94 -2.99
CA ARG A 37 -13.76 -1.64 -2.22
C ARG A 37 -14.06 -0.16 -2.24
N TRP A 38 -15.31 0.19 -2.54
CA TRP A 38 -15.80 1.56 -2.43
C TRP A 38 -16.02 1.94 -0.96
N ILE A 39 -15.60 3.16 -0.61
CA ILE A 39 -15.83 3.77 0.71
C ILE A 39 -16.94 4.81 0.60
N SER A 40 -16.95 5.57 -0.50
CA SER A 40 -17.97 6.56 -0.84
C SER A 40 -18.05 6.69 -2.36
N ASP A 41 -18.87 7.61 -2.86
CA ASP A 41 -19.05 7.81 -4.30
C ASP A 41 -17.76 8.15 -5.04
N ASN A 42 -16.85 8.87 -4.40
CA ASN A 42 -15.62 9.33 -5.05
C ASN A 42 -14.37 8.77 -4.36
N GLN A 43 -14.53 7.84 -3.42
CA GLN A 43 -13.41 7.28 -2.67
C GLN A 43 -13.48 5.77 -2.63
N PHE A 44 -12.33 5.15 -2.82
CA PHE A 44 -12.18 3.70 -2.78
C PHE A 44 -10.88 3.31 -2.10
N MET A 45 -10.79 2.03 -1.79
CA MET A 45 -9.62 1.38 -1.26
C MET A 45 -9.21 0.27 -2.23
N ILE A 46 -7.90 0.16 -2.49
CA ILE A 46 -7.31 -1.00 -3.14
C ILE A 46 -6.33 -1.68 -2.21
N SER A 47 -6.23 -3.01 -2.31
CA SER A 47 -5.22 -3.80 -1.61
C SER A 47 -4.75 -4.97 -2.46
N LEU A 48 -3.57 -5.51 -2.18
CA LEU A 48 -3.14 -6.74 -2.86
C LEU A 48 -4.05 -7.89 -2.45
N ASN A 49 -4.44 -8.73 -3.41
CA ASN A 49 -5.22 -9.95 -3.15
C ASN A 49 -4.46 -10.94 -2.25
N PHE A 50 -3.13 -10.90 -2.29
CA PHE A 50 -2.24 -11.67 -1.44
C PHE A 50 -0.94 -10.87 -1.24
N SER A 51 -0.43 -10.84 -0.01
CA SER A 51 0.89 -10.29 0.33
C SER A 51 1.54 -11.20 1.37
N ILE A 52 2.82 -11.50 1.16
CA ILE A 52 3.59 -12.40 2.03
C ILE A 52 3.78 -11.72 3.39
N GLY A 53 3.42 -12.42 4.47
CA GLY A 53 3.60 -11.94 5.86
C GLY A 53 2.50 -11.00 6.38
N THR A 54 1.47 -10.67 5.58
CA THR A 54 0.38 -9.78 6.01
C THR A 54 -1.03 -10.33 5.73
N ASN A 55 -1.14 -11.61 5.35
CA ASN A 55 -2.42 -12.22 5.02
C ASN A 55 -3.15 -12.62 6.31
N HIS A 56 -4.30 -11.99 6.61
CA HIS A 56 -5.22 -12.17 7.75
C HIS A 56 -4.66 -12.17 9.19
N ALA A 57 -3.43 -12.61 9.47
CA ALA A 57 -2.86 -12.71 10.81
C ALA A 57 -2.39 -11.36 11.40
N PHE A 58 -2.15 -10.36 10.55
CA PHE A 58 -1.78 -8.99 10.94
C PHE A 58 -2.75 -7.94 10.35
N ASP A 59 -3.93 -8.38 9.87
CA ASP A 59 -4.90 -7.46 9.26
C ASP A 59 -5.59 -6.64 10.35
N ILE A 60 -5.18 -5.39 10.44
CA ILE A 60 -5.80 -4.37 11.30
C ILE A 60 -7.09 -3.81 10.67
N ASN A 61 -7.47 -4.31 9.48
CA ASN A 61 -8.62 -3.86 8.72
C ASN A 61 -9.35 -5.03 8.04
N ASN A 62 -10.49 -5.45 8.61
CA ASN A 62 -11.36 -6.51 8.06
C ASN A 62 -11.90 -6.20 6.66
N ASP A 63 -11.75 -4.95 6.21
CA ASP A 63 -12.24 -4.49 4.93
C ASP A 63 -11.24 -4.65 3.79
N ALA A 64 -9.99 -5.07 4.06
CA ALA A 64 -8.93 -5.31 3.09
C ALA A 64 -8.51 -6.80 3.06
N LYS A 65 -7.85 -7.23 1.98
CA LYS A 65 -7.31 -8.61 1.86
C LYS A 65 -5.85 -8.74 2.26
N SER A 66 -5.19 -7.61 2.45
CA SER A 66 -3.84 -7.56 2.97
C SER A 66 -3.61 -6.20 3.59
N ALA A 67 -2.59 -6.15 4.43
CA ALA A 67 -2.21 -4.90 5.04
C ALA A 67 -1.65 -3.89 3.99
N ILE A 68 -1.30 -4.29 2.76
CA ILE A 68 -0.81 -3.37 1.71
C ILE A 68 -2.03 -2.66 1.09
N ILE A 69 -2.27 -1.41 1.49
CA ILE A 69 -3.49 -0.67 1.17
C ILE A 69 -3.15 0.70 0.58
N ALA A 70 -3.83 1.06 -0.50
CA ALA A 70 -3.89 2.43 -1.01
C ALA A 70 -5.33 2.93 -1.06
N TYR A 71 -5.53 4.19 -0.73
CA TYR A 71 -6.80 4.89 -0.80
C TYR A 71 -6.82 5.76 -2.05
N GLY A 72 -7.86 5.60 -2.87
CA GLY A 72 -8.06 6.39 -4.08
C GLY A 72 -9.14 7.45 -3.86
N THR A 73 -8.88 8.67 -4.32
CA THR A 73 -9.89 9.72 -4.48
C THR A 73 -10.03 10.06 -5.95
N ILE A 74 -11.28 10.11 -6.41
CA ILE A 74 -11.67 10.39 -7.79
C ILE A 74 -12.14 11.83 -7.90
N SER A 75 -11.63 12.57 -8.88
CA SER A 75 -12.08 13.92 -9.20
C SER A 75 -12.29 14.10 -10.70
N LYS A 76 -13.35 14.85 -11.06
CA LYS A 76 -13.68 15.13 -12.47
C LYS A 76 -12.73 16.19 -13.01
N LEU A 77 -12.05 15.89 -14.13
CA LEU A 77 -11.29 16.89 -14.90
C LEU A 77 -12.11 17.42 -16.09
N SER A 78 -12.87 16.54 -16.76
CA SER A 78 -13.81 16.90 -17.84
C SER A 78 -14.91 15.83 -17.94
N GLU A 79 -15.84 15.91 -18.88
CA GLU A 79 -16.88 14.88 -19.05
C GLU A 79 -16.30 13.48 -19.25
N ASN A 80 -15.21 13.37 -20.01
CA ASN A 80 -14.54 12.10 -20.32
C ASN A 80 -13.13 12.04 -19.74
N LYS A 81 -12.81 12.82 -18.70
CA LYS A 81 -11.50 12.73 -18.04
C LYS A 81 -11.62 12.81 -16.54
N THR A 82 -10.86 11.95 -15.89
CA THR A 82 -10.90 11.78 -14.44
C THR A 82 -9.48 11.73 -13.89
N ASP A 83 -9.24 12.40 -12.76
CA ASP A 83 -8.02 12.25 -11.98
C ASP A 83 -8.26 11.32 -10.80
N ILE A 84 -7.34 10.39 -10.60
CA ILE A 84 -7.34 9.43 -9.51
C ILE A 84 -6.09 9.68 -8.67
N VAL A 85 -6.27 10.15 -7.44
CA VAL A 85 -5.17 10.34 -6.48
C VAL A 85 -5.13 9.15 -5.55
N LEU A 86 -4.04 8.38 -5.61
CA LEU A 86 -3.78 7.23 -4.74
C LEU A 86 -2.84 7.61 -3.60
N GLU A 87 -3.22 7.30 -2.37
CA GLU A 87 -2.42 7.50 -1.16
C GLU A 87 -2.27 6.20 -0.37
N THR A 88 -1.03 5.77 -0.14
CA THR A 88 -0.75 4.65 0.77
C THR A 88 -0.74 5.18 2.20
N LYS A 89 -1.48 4.55 3.12
CA LYS A 89 -1.40 4.93 4.53
C LYS A 89 -0.18 4.33 5.17
N PHE A 90 0.61 5.19 5.80
CA PHE A 90 1.77 4.77 6.57
C PHE A 90 1.36 3.94 7.79
N LYS A 91 2.11 2.86 8.06
CA LYS A 91 1.86 1.99 9.21
C LYS A 91 2.82 2.27 10.34
N TYR A 92 2.39 3.10 11.29
CA TYR A 92 3.08 3.28 12.57
C TYR A 92 3.36 1.96 13.30
N GLY A 93 2.58 0.90 13.04
CA GLY A 93 2.82 -0.44 13.57
C GLY A 93 4.21 -1.01 13.23
N LEU A 94 4.83 -0.63 12.11
CA LEU A 94 6.19 -1.08 11.78
C LEU A 94 7.23 -0.49 12.75
N ILE A 95 6.98 0.69 13.31
CA ILE A 95 7.87 1.33 14.28
C ILE A 95 7.90 0.53 15.60
N LEU A 96 6.86 -0.24 15.92
CA LEU A 96 6.83 -1.09 17.11
C LEU A 96 7.93 -2.17 17.11
N ILE A 97 8.41 -2.58 15.93
CA ILE A 97 9.55 -3.51 15.80
C ILE A 97 10.81 -2.93 16.47
N LEU A 98 10.99 -1.61 16.43
CA LEU A 98 12.12 -0.91 17.05
C LEU A 98 11.95 -0.69 18.56
N VAL A 99 10.75 -0.90 19.10
CA VAL A 99 10.50 -0.80 20.55
C VAL A 99 11.02 -2.03 21.28
N ILE A 100 10.91 -3.22 20.68
CA ILE A 100 11.39 -4.50 21.23
C ILE A 100 12.89 -4.45 21.62
N PRO A 101 13.82 -4.06 20.74
CA PRO A 101 15.24 -3.97 21.12
C PRO A 101 15.49 -2.93 22.19
N LEU A 102 14.68 -1.87 22.26
CA LEU A 102 14.79 -0.85 23.30
C LEU A 102 14.43 -1.42 24.67
N ILE A 103 13.36 -2.21 24.75
CA ILE A 103 12.95 -2.92 25.98
C ILE A 103 14.03 -3.93 26.37
N MET A 104 14.53 -4.73 25.43
CA MET A 104 15.61 -5.69 25.70
C MET A 104 16.87 -5.02 26.20
N LEU A 105 17.21 -3.83 25.70
CA LEU A 105 18.37 -3.07 26.16
C LEU A 105 18.18 -2.59 27.61
N ILE A 106 16.98 -2.11 27.96
CA ILE A 106 16.68 -1.70 29.34
C ILE A 106 16.76 -2.90 30.29
N LEU A 107 16.28 -4.06 29.87
CA LEU A 107 16.37 -5.28 30.68
C LEU A 107 17.82 -5.73 30.87
N GLU A 108 18.63 -5.72 29.82
CA GLU A 108 20.06 -6.03 29.94
C GLU A 108 20.75 -5.09 30.94
N LEU A 109 20.48 -3.78 30.85
CA LEU A 109 21.08 -2.79 31.74
C LEU A 109 20.62 -2.91 33.20
N THR A 110 19.44 -3.47 33.46
CA THR A 110 18.88 -3.62 34.82
C THR A 110 19.10 -4.99 35.44
N THR A 111 19.25 -6.04 34.62
CA THR A 111 19.29 -7.43 35.09
C THR A 111 20.53 -8.22 34.67
N ASP A 112 21.43 -7.62 33.87
CA ASP A 112 22.68 -8.23 33.41
C ASP A 112 22.44 -9.61 32.75
N LEU A 113 21.57 -9.64 31.72
CA LEU A 113 21.18 -10.89 31.04
C LEU A 113 22.31 -11.49 30.20
N GLY A 114 23.42 -10.77 30.03
CA GLY A 114 24.59 -11.22 29.28
C GLY A 114 24.37 -11.19 27.77
N ILE A 115 23.44 -10.35 27.27
CA ILE A 115 23.14 -10.21 25.85
C ILE A 115 24.30 -9.46 25.17
N PRO A 116 25.00 -10.09 24.20
CA PRO A 116 26.10 -9.41 23.53
C PRO A 116 25.63 -8.21 22.72
N LEU A 117 26.36 -7.09 22.82
CA LEU A 117 26.05 -5.83 22.14
C LEU A 117 25.74 -5.96 20.62
N PRO A 118 26.39 -6.84 19.84
CA PRO A 118 26.08 -7.01 18.42
C PRO A 118 24.61 -7.39 18.10
N PHE A 119 23.91 -8.08 19.01
CA PHE A 119 22.53 -8.52 18.78
C PHE A 119 21.56 -7.33 18.62
N TYR A 120 21.83 -6.20 19.27
CA TYR A 120 20.99 -5.02 19.14
C TYR A 120 21.03 -4.40 17.73
N PHE A 121 22.11 -4.60 16.97
CA PHE A 121 22.23 -4.12 15.59
C PHE A 121 21.44 -4.97 14.57
N VAL A 122 21.04 -6.19 14.94
CA VAL A 122 20.20 -7.04 14.09
C VAL A 122 18.82 -6.41 13.89
N PHE A 123 18.25 -5.78 14.91
CA PHE A 123 16.90 -5.21 14.84
C PHE A 123 16.77 -4.04 13.85
N PRO A 124 17.67 -3.02 13.85
CA PRO A 124 17.69 -2.00 12.80
C PRO A 124 17.85 -2.59 11.39
N LEU A 125 18.66 -3.64 11.22
CA LEU A 125 18.86 -4.29 9.93
C LEU A 125 17.56 -4.97 9.45
N VAL A 126 16.92 -5.76 10.32
CA VAL A 126 15.63 -6.40 10.04
C VAL A 126 14.57 -5.35 9.75
N PHE A 127 14.54 -4.25 10.50
CA PHE A 127 13.61 -3.14 10.26
C PHE A 127 13.79 -2.54 8.86
N ILE A 128 15.03 -2.30 8.40
CA ILE A 128 15.30 -1.81 7.05
C ILE A 128 14.81 -2.81 5.99
N LEU A 129 15.07 -4.12 6.17
CA LEU A 129 14.61 -5.15 5.23
C LEU A 129 13.09 -5.19 5.13
N VAL A 130 12.39 -5.12 6.26
CA VAL A 130 10.93 -5.07 6.31
C VAL A 130 10.41 -3.82 5.59
N LEU A 131 11.01 -2.64 5.83
CA LEU A 131 10.63 -1.43 5.11
C LEU A 131 10.80 -1.55 3.60
N LEU A 132 11.90 -2.14 3.12
CA LEU A 132 12.13 -2.35 1.70
C LEU A 132 11.09 -3.31 1.09
N PHE A 133 10.76 -4.38 1.79
CA PHE A 133 9.73 -5.33 1.36
C PHE A 133 8.36 -4.64 1.23
N PHE A 134 7.91 -3.92 2.26
CA PHE A 134 6.64 -3.19 2.22
C PHE A 134 6.56 -2.21 1.06
N ARG A 135 7.65 -1.46 0.80
CA ARG A 135 7.73 -0.52 -0.31
C ARG A 135 7.67 -1.20 -1.67
N SER A 136 8.25 -2.38 -1.79
CA SER A 136 8.17 -3.18 -3.01
C SER A 136 6.72 -3.60 -3.29
N GLU A 137 6.02 -4.08 -2.26
CA GLU A 137 4.61 -4.48 -2.38
C GLU A 137 3.68 -3.28 -2.65
N GLU A 138 3.91 -2.12 -2.04
CA GLU A 138 3.16 -0.89 -2.35
C GLU A 138 3.34 -0.46 -3.81
N LYS A 139 4.59 -0.47 -4.31
CA LYS A 139 4.88 -0.18 -5.72
C LYS A 139 4.20 -1.19 -6.64
N ARG A 140 4.21 -2.47 -6.27
CA ARG A 140 3.51 -3.52 -7.00
C ARG A 140 2.02 -3.23 -7.08
N LEU A 141 1.36 -2.90 -5.97
CA LEU A 141 -0.08 -2.56 -5.96
C LEU A 141 -0.42 -1.39 -6.91
N ILE A 142 0.36 -0.30 -6.84
CA ILE A 142 0.13 0.87 -7.69
C ILE A 142 0.37 0.54 -9.17
N ARG A 143 1.40 -0.25 -9.46
CA ARG A 143 1.70 -0.71 -10.82
C ARG A 143 0.59 -1.60 -11.36
N ASP A 144 0.16 -2.59 -10.59
CA ASP A 144 -0.90 -3.53 -10.96
C ASP A 144 -2.23 -2.77 -11.23
N PHE A 145 -2.54 -1.73 -10.44
CA PHE A 145 -3.67 -0.84 -10.67
C PHE A 145 -3.53 -0.02 -11.97
N ARG A 146 -2.35 0.53 -12.23
CA ARG A 146 -2.07 1.30 -13.45
C ARG A 146 -2.13 0.43 -14.71
N GLU A 147 -1.55 -0.77 -14.65
CA GLU A 147 -1.58 -1.74 -15.75
C GLU A 147 -3.02 -2.15 -16.08
N TYR A 148 -3.86 -2.37 -15.05
CA TYR A 148 -5.28 -2.64 -15.23
C TYR A 148 -6.01 -1.52 -16.00
N LEU A 149 -5.86 -0.26 -15.57
CA LEU A 149 -6.51 0.88 -16.25
C LEU A 149 -6.04 1.03 -17.71
N ASN A 150 -4.75 0.81 -17.98
CA ASN A 150 -4.21 0.86 -19.33
C ASN A 150 -4.72 -0.28 -20.21
N SER A 151 -4.88 -1.48 -19.65
CA SER A 151 -5.42 -2.64 -20.36
C SER A 151 -6.87 -2.40 -20.77
N GLU A 152 -7.70 -1.91 -19.85
CA GLU A 152 -9.11 -1.62 -20.14
C GLU A 152 -9.27 -0.54 -21.21
N LYS A 153 -8.40 0.48 -21.21
CA LYS A 153 -8.33 1.50 -22.27
C LYS A 153 -8.04 0.90 -23.64
N ASN A 154 -7.10 -0.03 -23.72
CA ASN A 154 -6.77 -0.67 -24.99
C ASN A 154 -7.91 -1.57 -25.49
N ASN A 155 -8.58 -2.28 -24.59
CA ASN A 155 -9.72 -3.14 -24.93
C ASN A 155 -10.92 -2.33 -25.46
N THR A 156 -11.24 -1.21 -24.81
CA THR A 156 -12.31 -0.30 -25.28
C THR A 156 -12.00 0.30 -26.64
N LEU A 157 -10.74 0.70 -26.89
CA LEU A 157 -10.31 1.19 -28.21
C LEU A 157 -10.44 0.12 -29.32
N GLN A 158 -10.18 -1.15 -29.01
CA GLN A 158 -10.30 -2.25 -29.97
C GLN A 158 -11.75 -2.63 -30.30
N GLN A 159 -12.71 -2.41 -29.38
CA GLN A 159 -14.13 -2.68 -29.62
C GLN A 159 -14.82 -1.62 -30.51
N HIS A 160 -14.16 -0.48 -30.73
CA HIS A 160 -14.64 0.63 -31.57
C HIS A 160 -14.00 0.68 -32.97
N LEU A 161 -13.17 -0.31 -33.33
CA LEU A 161 -12.59 -0.52 -34.66
C LEU A 161 -13.33 -1.67 -35.39
#